data_AF-A0A955Z1Z2-F1
#
_entry.id   AF-A0A955Z1Z2-F1
#
_cell.length_a   1.000
_cell.length_b   1.000
_cell.length_c   1.000
_cell.angle_alpha   90.00
_cell.angle_beta   90.00
_cell.angle_gamma   90.00
#
_symmetry.space_group_name_H-M   'P 1'
#
loop_
_entity.id
_entity.type
_entity.pdbx_description
1 polymer ?
#
loop_
_entity_poly.entity_id
_entity_poly.type
_entity_poly.pdbx_seq_one_letter_code
_entity_poly.pdbx_strand_id
1 'polypeptide(L)'
;HANCFVETGNGKALLIDFNYDVEPLPGSYPLPVVGPFSLLEESTVNHLGKLAFRWMYWNGLLPGKPIPLPAQMSMTGKQTTDLATKEQP
;
A
#
# COMPACT_ATOMS: atom_id res chain seq x y z
N HIS A 1 7.83 6.46 -6.27
CA HIS A 1 6.88 5.50 -5.69
C HIS A 1 6.85 5.74 -4.19
N ALA A 2 5.65 5.88 -3.63
CA ALA A 2 5.47 6.14 -2.22
C ALA A 2 4.29 5.31 -1.72
N ASN A 3 4.43 4.78 -0.51
CA ASN A 3 3.35 4.13 0.21
C ASN A 3 2.99 5.00 1.41
N CYS A 4 1.71 5.33 1.57
CA CYS A 4 1.21 6.16 2.65
C CYS A 4 0.18 5.38 3.47
N PHE A 5 0.52 5.12 4.74
CA PHE A 5 -0.42 4.56 5.72
C PHE A 5 -1.09 5.69 6.49
N VAL A 6 -2.41 5.85 6.33
CA VAL A 6 -3.21 6.87 7.02
C VAL A 6 -4.05 6.20 8.10
N GLU A 7 -3.86 6.58 9.36
CA GLU A 7 -4.66 6.07 10.47
C GLU A 7 -6.03 6.74 10.48
N THR A 8 -7.09 5.94 10.46
CA THR A 8 -8.48 6.45 10.52
C THR A 8 -9.07 6.37 11.93
N GLY A 9 -8.39 5.67 12.85
CA GLY A 9 -8.82 5.46 14.23
C GLY A 9 -9.41 4.08 14.46
N ASN A 10 -9.83 3.78 15.70
CA ASN A 10 -10.43 2.49 16.09
C ASN A 10 -9.60 1.25 15.68
N GLY A 11 -8.28 1.36 15.66
CA GLY A 11 -7.38 0.27 15.24
C GLY A 11 -7.43 -0.06 13.74
N LYS A 12 -7.84 0.90 12.90
CA LYS A 12 -7.90 0.77 11.44
C LYS A 12 -7.04 1.82 10.76
N ALA A 13 -6.56 1.46 9.58
CA ALA A 13 -5.83 2.37 8.70
C ALA A 13 -6.15 2.10 7.22
N LEU A 14 -5.81 3.09 6.41
CA LEU A 14 -5.85 3.09 4.95
C LEU A 14 -4.42 2.94 4.42
N LEU A 15 -4.25 2.20 3.32
CA LEU A 15 -3.02 2.22 2.53
C LEU A 15 -3.26 2.88 1.18
N ILE A 16 -2.40 3.85 0.85
CA ILE A 16 -2.37 4.52 -0.44
C ILE A 16 -1.03 4.20 -1.11
N ASP A 17 -1.07 3.73 -2.34
CA ASP A 17 0.12 3.42 -3.13
C ASP A 17 0.07 4.11 -4.50
N PHE A 18 1.02 5.03 -4.74
CA PHE A 18 1.09 5.87 -5.92
C PHE A 18 2.53 6.15 -6.38
N ASN A 19 2.67 6.67 -7.60
CA ASN A 19 3.93 7.18 -8.13
C ASN A 19 3.67 8.51 -8.89
N TYR A 20 4.66 8.98 -9.67
CA TYR A 20 4.52 10.23 -10.42
C TYR A 20 3.61 10.11 -11.64
N ASP A 21 3.40 8.89 -12.15
CA ASP A 21 2.74 8.64 -13.43
C ASP A 21 1.31 8.08 -13.26
N VAL A 22 1.03 7.45 -12.12
CA VAL A 22 -0.19 6.68 -11.87
C VAL A 22 -0.86 7.17 -10.59
N GLU A 23 -2.15 7.50 -10.71
CA GLU A 23 -2.99 7.89 -9.59
C GLU A 23 -3.17 6.72 -8.58
N PRO A 24 -3.48 7.01 -7.31
CA PRO A 24 -3.76 5.96 -6.33
C PRO A 24 -4.99 5.15 -6.74
N LEU A 25 -4.85 3.83 -6.82
CA LEU A 25 -5.91 2.89 -7.24
C LEU A 25 -6.29 1.93 -6.10
N PRO A 26 -7.56 1.50 -6.01
CA PRO A 26 -7.96 0.45 -5.08
C PRO A 26 -7.39 -0.91 -5.52
N GLY A 27 -7.42 -1.89 -4.61
CA GLY A 27 -6.87 -3.22 -4.85
C GLY A 27 -6.12 -3.78 -3.64
N SER A 28 -5.08 -4.58 -3.88
CA SER A 28 -4.30 -5.23 -2.81
C SER A 28 -2.79 -5.11 -3.03
N TYR A 29 -2.05 -4.89 -1.94
CA TYR A 29 -0.59 -4.74 -1.94
C TYR A 29 0.06 -5.71 -0.93
N PRO A 30 1.28 -6.26 -1.20
CA PRO A 30 2.09 -6.15 -2.42
C PRO A 30 1.75 -7.16 -3.54
N LEU A 31 0.86 -8.12 -3.28
CA LEU A 31 0.44 -9.16 -4.24
C LEU A 31 -1.07 -9.45 -4.10
N PRO A 32 -1.81 -9.75 -5.18
CA PRO A 32 -3.27 -9.96 -5.15
C PRO A 32 -3.75 -11.18 -4.34
N VAL A 33 -2.86 -12.13 -4.04
CA VAL A 33 -3.20 -13.39 -3.34
C VAL A 33 -2.48 -13.52 -1.99
N VAL A 34 -1.36 -12.80 -1.81
CA VAL A 34 -0.46 -12.94 -0.64
C VAL A 34 -0.33 -11.62 0.13
N GLY A 35 -0.80 -10.51 -0.44
CA GLY A 35 -0.72 -9.19 0.17
C GLY A 35 -1.95 -8.87 1.02
N PRO A 36 -1.82 -8.70 2.34
CA PRO A 36 -2.96 -8.54 3.22
C PRO A 36 -3.45 -7.08 3.32
N PHE A 37 -2.83 -6.15 2.59
CA PHE A 37 -3.13 -4.73 2.67
C PHE A 37 -4.11 -4.32 1.58
N SER A 38 -5.32 -3.94 1.99
CA SER A 38 -6.30 -3.33 1.09
C SER A 38 -5.90 -1.89 0.77
N LEU A 39 -5.84 -1.56 -0.52
CA LEU A 39 -5.59 -0.21 -1.01
C LEU A 39 -6.90 0.56 -1.09
N LEU A 40 -6.88 1.83 -0.66
CA LEU A 40 -8.03 2.74 -0.63
C LEU A 40 -9.23 2.25 0.21
N GLU A 41 -9.02 1.26 1.08
CA GLU A 41 -10.01 0.73 2.03
C GLU A 41 -9.47 0.74 3.47
N GLU A 42 -10.36 0.93 4.45
CA GLU A 42 -10.02 0.82 5.86
C GLU A 42 -9.87 -0.63 6.31
N SER A 43 -8.73 -0.97 6.90
CA SER A 43 -8.45 -2.31 7.41
C SER A 43 -7.65 -2.28 8.71
N THR A 44 -7.94 -3.23 9.60
CA THR A 44 -7.13 -3.48 10.80
C THR A 44 -5.74 -4.03 10.42
N VAL A 45 -5.63 -4.72 9.29
CA VAL A 45 -4.34 -5.22 8.80
C VAL A 45 -3.45 -4.05 8.37
N ASN A 46 -4.01 -3.03 7.70
CA ASN A 46 -3.27 -1.81 7.36
C ASN A 46 -2.72 -1.12 8.61
N HIS A 47 -3.49 -1.08 9.70
CA HIS A 47 -3.05 -0.53 10.98
C HIS A 47 -1.88 -1.33 11.57
N LEU A 48 -2.02 -2.66 11.63
CA LEU A 48 -0.93 -3.54 12.09
C LEU A 48 0.33 -3.41 11.22
N GLY A 49 0.16 -3.25 9.90
CA GLY A 49 1.24 -2.98 8.97
C GLY A 49 1.98 -1.68 9.28
N LYS A 50 1.25 -0.59 9.55
CA LYS A 50 1.85 0.69 9.97
C LYS A 50 2.66 0.54 11.27
N LEU A 51 2.13 -0.19 12.25
CA LEU A 51 2.85 -0.46 13.50
C LEU A 51 4.10 -1.32 13.26
N ALA A 52 4.02 -2.34 12.40
CA ALA A 52 5.15 -3.18 12.02
C ALA A 52 6.25 -2.38 11.31
N PHE A 53 5.90 -1.34 10.54
CA PHE A 53 6.87 -0.46 9.89
C PHE A 53 7.82 0.21 10.89
N ARG A 54 7.35 0.55 12.11
CA ARG A 54 8.21 1.08 13.17
C ARG A 54 9.34 0.11 13.52
N TRP A 55 9.03 -1.17 13.68
CA TRP A 55 10.04 -2.18 13.99
C TRP A 55 10.99 -2.40 12.82
N MET A 56 10.44 -2.50 11.61
CA MET A 56 11.21 -2.71 10.37
C MET A 56 12.17 -1.54 10.09
N TYR A 57 11.76 -0.31 10.42
CA TYR A 57 12.61 0.87 10.31
C TYR A 57 13.90 0.73 11.12
N TRP A 58 13.79 0.40 12.41
CA TRP A 58 14.95 0.30 13.30
C TRP A 58 15.78 -0.98 13.07
N ASN A 59 15.16 -2.10 12.71
CA ASN A 59 15.83 -3.42 12.66
C ASN A 59 16.26 -3.86 11.25
N GLY A 60 15.71 -3.21 10.22
CA GLY A 60 15.93 -3.51 8.81
C GLY A 60 16.48 -2.31 8.03
N LEU A 61 15.69 -1.23 7.93
CA LEU A 61 16.03 -0.07 7.08
C LEU A 61 17.29 0.66 7.55
N LEU A 62 17.35 1.07 8.82
CA LEU A 62 18.49 1.81 9.36
C LEU A 62 19.80 1.00 9.32
N PRO A 63 19.80 -0.31 9.66
CA PRO A 63 20.97 -1.16 9.46
C PRO A 63 21.34 -1.44 8.00
N GLY A 64 20.53 -1.01 7.02
CA GLY A 64 20.76 -1.24 5.60
C GLY A 64 20.55 -2.70 5.15
N LYS A 65 19.74 -3.48 5.88
CA LYS A 65 19.42 -4.86 5.47
C LYS A 65 18.47 -4.85 4.28
N PRO A 66 18.59 -5.80 3.33
CA PRO A 66 17.66 -5.92 2.23
C PRO A 66 16.27 -6.28 2.77
N ILE A 67 15.26 -5.53 2.36
CA ILE A 67 13.86 -5.75 2.73
C ILE A 67 13.15 -6.31 1.51
N PRO A 68 12.29 -7.34 1.66
CA PRO A 68 11.56 -7.96 0.56
C PRO A 68 10.36 -7.11 0.11
N LEU A 69 10.56 -5.81 -0.08
CA LEU A 69 9.56 -4.88 -0.61
C LEU A 69 10.10 -4.25 -1.90
N PRO A 70 9.34 -4.29 -3.01
CA PRO A 70 9.80 -3.73 -4.27
C PRO A 70 9.95 -2.21 -4.14
N ALA A 71 11.07 -1.68 -4.62
CA ALA A 71 11.31 -0.23 -4.64
C ALA A 71 10.41 0.50 -5.64
N GLN A 72 10.07 -0.19 -6.75
CA GLN A 72 9.19 0.32 -7.79
C GLN A 72 7.74 -0.08 -7.52
N MET A 73 6.81 0.77 -7.95
CA MET A 73 5.38 0.50 -7.83
C MET A 73 5.00 -0.68 -8.73
N SER A 74 4.20 -1.60 -8.22
CA SER A 74 3.62 -2.70 -9.01
C SER A 74 2.15 -2.43 -9.30
N MET A 75 1.71 -2.76 -10.53
CA MET A 75 0.29 -2.75 -10.89
C MET A 75 -0.41 -4.08 -10.57
N THR A 76 0.33 -5.09 -10.11
CA THR A 76 -0.22 -6.40 -9.75
C THR A 76 -1.19 -6.27 -8.58
N GLY A 77 -2.46 -6.64 -8.79
CA GLY A 77 -3.51 -6.58 -7.78
C GLY A 77 -4.19 -5.23 -7.61
N LYS A 78 -3.80 -4.20 -8.37
CA LYS A 78 -4.54 -2.93 -8.47
C LYS A 78 -5.71 -3.08 -9.44
N GLN A 79 -6.85 -2.52 -9.07
CA GLN A 79 -8.06 -2.52 -9.90
C GLN A 79 -8.05 -1.25 -10.76
N THR A 80 -7.91 -1.41 -12.08
CA THR A 80 -7.92 -0.29 -13.04
C THR A 80 -9.33 0.05 -13.54
N THR A 81 -10.36 -0.63 -13.04
CA THR A 81 -11.75 -0.43 -13.46
C THR A 81 -12.21 1.02 -13.26
N ASP A 82 -11.73 1.70 -12.22
CA ASP A 82 -12.06 3.10 -11.95
C ASP A 82 -11.45 4.09 -12.97
N LEU A 83 -10.33 3.73 -13.59
CA LEU A 83 -9.75 4.52 -14.70
C LEU A 83 -10.61 4.41 -15.96
N ALA A 84 -11.14 3.21 -16.25
CA ALA A 84 -12.01 2.98 -17.39
C ALA A 84 -13.36 3.72 -17.27
N THR A 85 -13.85 3.95 -16.05
CA THR A 85 -15.07 4.73 -15.80
C THR A 85 -14.86 6.24 -15.90
N LYS A 86 -13.65 6.76 -15.64
CA LYS A 86 -13.35 8.20 -15.78
C LYS A 86 -13.12 8.66 -17.23
N GLU A 87 -12.83 7.76 -18.17
CA GLU A 87 -12.56 8.09 -19.58
C GLU A 87 -13.80 8.07 -20.50
N GLN A 88 -15.00 7.80 -19.97
CA GLN A 88 -16.23 7.87 -20.78
C GLN A 88 -16.89 9.27 -20.65
N PRO A 89 -17.01 10.04 -21.76
CA PRO A 89 -17.66 11.36 -21.78
C PRO A 89 -19.18 11.28 -21.61
#